data_AF-A0A7W1BY55-F1
#
_entry.id   AF-A0A7W1BY55-F1
#
_cell.length_a   1.000
_cell.length_b   1.000
_cell.length_c   1.000
_cell.angle_alpha   90.00
_cell.angle_beta   90.00
_cell.angle_gamma   90.00
#
_symmetry.space_group_name_H-M   'P 1'
#
loop_
_entity.id
_entity.type
_entity.pdbx_description
1 polymer ?
#
loop_
_entity_poly.entity_id
_entity_poly.type
_entity_poly.pdbx_seq_one_letter_code
_entity_poly.pdbx_strand_id
1 'polypeptide(L)'
;MSATVRAEDAGLQPGDEILTIDGKKVMNKDWDSTLNRYKQGDRVTISFKRDRRTLQTTLVFSVADRFEYRIEEMKDATVGQKALRAAWLKGN
;
A
#
# COMPACT_ATOMS: atom_id res chain seq x y z
N MET A 1 -0.80 -13.68 -18.80
CA MET A 1 -1.79 -12.94 -18.00
C MET A 1 -1.26 -12.85 -16.58
N SER A 2 -0.57 -11.77 -16.23
CA SER A 2 -0.11 -11.55 -14.85
C SER A 2 -1.20 -10.80 -14.12
N ALA A 3 -2.04 -11.52 -13.37
CA ALA A 3 -3.00 -10.90 -12.48
C ALA A 3 -2.23 -10.29 -11.30
N THR A 4 -2.11 -8.97 -11.27
CA THR A 4 -1.67 -8.23 -10.09
C THR A 4 -2.82 -8.30 -9.09
N VAL A 5 -2.62 -8.92 -7.92
CA VAL A 5 -3.65 -9.02 -6.88
C VAL A 5 -3.31 -8.06 -5.76
N ARG A 6 -4.09 -6.99 -5.66
CA ARG A 6 -4.03 -5.97 -4.62
C ARG A 6 -5.14 -6.23 -3.59
N ALA A 7 -5.10 -5.54 -2.44
CA ALA A 7 -6.13 -5.67 -1.42
C ALA A 7 -7.56 -5.41 -1.97
N GLU A 8 -7.67 -4.45 -2.89
CA GLU A 8 -8.89 -4.13 -3.65
C GLU A 8 -9.43 -5.30 -4.47
N ASP A 9 -8.57 -6.07 -5.13
CA ASP A 9 -8.97 -7.25 -5.92
C ASP A 9 -9.49 -8.38 -5.04
N ALA A 10 -9.03 -8.43 -3.78
CA ALA A 10 -9.56 -9.32 -2.76
C ALA A 10 -10.85 -8.77 -2.10
N GLY A 11 -11.37 -7.61 -2.53
CA GLY A 11 -12.57 -7.00 -1.99
C GLY A 11 -12.41 -6.38 -0.60
N LEU A 12 -11.18 -6.21 -0.13
CA LEU A 12 -10.88 -5.44 1.08
C LEU A 12 -11.13 -3.96 0.82
N GLN A 13 -11.57 -3.25 1.84
CA GLN A 13 -11.95 -1.84 1.78
C GLN A 13 -11.28 -1.05 2.90
N PRO A 14 -11.02 0.25 2.70
CA PRO A 14 -10.61 1.13 3.77
C PRO A 14 -11.61 1.05 4.95
N GLY A 15 -11.08 0.88 6.16
CA GLY A 15 -11.89 0.70 7.37
C GLY A 15 -12.09 -0.76 7.81
N ASP A 16 -11.68 -1.74 7.00
CA ASP A 16 -11.63 -3.14 7.44
C ASP A 16 -10.60 -3.36 8.55
N GLU A 17 -11.01 -4.08 9.59
CA GLU A 17 -10.11 -4.50 10.67
C GLU A 17 -9.66 -5.95 10.41
N ILE A 18 -8.39 -6.15 10.06
CA ILE A 18 -7.83 -7.49 9.82
C ILE A 18 -7.65 -8.22 11.16
N LEU A 19 -8.24 -9.41 11.26
CA LEU A 19 -8.23 -10.24 12.47
C LEU A 19 -7.21 -11.38 12.35
N THR A 20 -7.22 -12.09 11.22
CA THR A 20 -6.34 -13.23 10.98
C THR A 20 -5.84 -13.32 9.54
N ILE A 21 -4.66 -13.91 9.37
CA ILE A 21 -4.07 -14.31 8.09
C ILE A 21 -3.77 -15.80 8.20
N ASP A 22 -4.35 -16.63 7.33
CA ASP A 22 -4.32 -18.10 7.39
C ASP A 22 -4.68 -18.67 8.77
N GLY A 23 -5.69 -18.09 9.40
CA GLY A 23 -6.15 -18.49 10.73
C GLY A 23 -5.24 -18.06 11.89
N LYS A 24 -4.08 -17.46 11.62
CA LYS A 24 -3.20 -16.89 12.65
C LYS A 24 -3.65 -15.49 13.01
N LYS A 25 -3.87 -15.23 14.30
CA LYS A 25 -4.24 -13.91 14.80
C LYS A 25 -3.11 -12.92 14.53
N VAL A 26 -3.48 -11.75 14.02
CA VAL A 26 -2.54 -10.65 13.76
C VAL A 26 -2.82 -9.52 14.74
N MET A 27 -1.74 -8.88 15.19
CA MET A 27 -1.77 -7.69 16.03
C MET A 27 -0.90 -6.63 15.38
N ASN A 28 -1.20 -5.35 15.61
CA ASN A 28 -0.41 -4.24 15.03
C ASN A 28 1.10 -4.37 15.31
N LYS A 29 1.47 -4.80 16.52
CA LYS A 29 2.88 -4.96 16.91
C LYS A 29 3.64 -6.02 16.10
N ASP A 30 2.93 -6.98 15.52
CA ASP A 30 3.49 -8.12 14.78
C ASP A 30 3.17 -8.04 13.28
N TRP A 31 2.68 -6.89 12.80
CA TRP A 31 2.22 -6.73 11.41
C TRP A 31 3.34 -7.01 10.41
N ASP A 32 4.47 -6.30 10.53
CA ASP A 32 5.59 -6.43 9.60
C ASP A 32 6.19 -7.85 9.61
N SER A 33 6.36 -8.43 10.80
CA SER A 33 6.88 -9.81 10.93
C SER A 33 5.90 -10.86 10.40
N THR A 34 4.60 -10.56 10.43
CA THR A 34 3.58 -11.42 9.82
C THR A 34 3.65 -11.36 8.30
N LEU A 35 3.71 -10.16 7.72
CA LEU A 35 3.80 -9.98 6.28
C LEU A 35 5.10 -10.55 5.68
N ASN A 36 6.23 -10.38 6.37
CA ASN A 36 7.55 -10.86 5.91
C ASN A 36 7.64 -12.39 5.75
N ARG A 37 6.66 -13.16 6.24
CA ARG A 37 6.59 -14.62 6.06
C ARG A 37 6.08 -15.02 4.68
N TYR A 38 5.41 -14.11 3.99
CA TYR A 38 4.77 -14.39 2.70
C TYR A 38 5.58 -13.80 1.56
N LYS A 39 5.57 -14.49 0.43
CA LYS A 39 6.24 -14.12 -0.81
C LYS A 39 5.23 -13.70 -1.86
N GLN A 40 5.72 -13.05 -2.90
CA GLN A 40 4.92 -12.78 -4.08
C GLN A 40 4.35 -14.09 -4.64
N GLY A 41 3.05 -14.06 -4.98
CA GLY A 41 2.31 -15.21 -5.49
C GLY A 41 1.67 -16.07 -4.39
N ASP A 42 2.00 -15.85 -3.11
CA ASP A 42 1.39 -16.60 -2.02
C ASP A 42 -0.09 -16.26 -1.91
N ARG A 43 -0.91 -17.31 -1.89
CA ARG A 43 -2.37 -17.21 -1.75
C ARG A 43 -2.76 -17.51 -0.30
N VAL A 44 -3.33 -16.51 0.37
CA VAL A 44 -3.67 -16.57 1.80
C VAL A 44 -5.15 -16.27 2.04
N THR A 45 -5.68 -16.78 3.15
CA THR A 45 -7.04 -16.44 3.61
C THR A 45 -6.97 -15.34 4.65
N ILE A 46 -7.67 -14.24 4.42
CA ILE A 46 -7.78 -13.12 5.35
C ILE A 46 -9.14 -13.15 6.02
N SER A 47 -9.18 -13.09 7.34
CA SER A 47 -10.40 -12.81 8.11
C SER A 47 -10.36 -11.38 8.59
N PHE A 48 -11.44 -10.64 8.33
CA PHE A 48 -11.53 -9.22 8.67
C PHE A 48 -12.92 -8.87 9.18
N LYS A 49 -13.03 -7.75 9.89
CA LYS A 49 -14.28 -7.22 10.41
C LYS A 49 -14.69 -5.98 9.63
N ARG A 50 -15.93 -5.99 9.13
CA ARG A 50 -16.60 -4.86 8.47
C ARG A 50 -18.01 -4.74 9.04
N ASP A 51 -18.41 -3.55 9.49
CA ASP A 51 -19.74 -3.29 10.04
C ASP A 51 -20.18 -4.28 11.14
N ARG A 52 -19.23 -4.63 12.04
CA ARG A 52 -19.39 -5.62 13.12
C ARG A 52 -19.58 -7.08 12.66
N ARG A 53 -19.46 -7.36 11.37
CA ARG A 53 -19.49 -8.72 10.81
C ARG A 53 -18.08 -9.19 10.54
N THR A 54 -17.82 -10.47 10.80
CA THR A 54 -16.58 -11.12 10.39
C THR A 54 -16.78 -11.72 9.01
N LEU A 55 -15.92 -11.35 8.08
CA LEU A 55 -15.90 -11.80 6.69
C LEU A 55 -14.56 -12.46 6.38
N GLN A 56 -14.52 -13.24 5.32
CA GLN A 56 -13.30 -13.85 4.82
C GLN A 56 -13.13 -13.58 3.33
N THR A 57 -11.88 -13.41 2.92
CA THR A 57 -11.51 -13.32 1.51
C THR A 57 -10.20 -14.03 1.25
N THR A 58 -9.96 -14.38 -0.01
CA THR A 58 -8.65 -14.87 -0.45
C THR A 58 -7.88 -13.72 -1.09
N LEU A 59 -6.65 -13.50 -0.62
CA LEU A 59 -5.71 -12.54 -1.17
C LEU A 59 -4.50 -13.27 -1.73
N VAL A 60 -3.97 -12.79 -2.86
CA VAL A 60 -2.68 -13.24 -3.39
C VAL A 60 -1.70 -12.09 -3.19
N PHE A 61 -0.57 -12.34 -2.56
CA PHE A 61 0.44 -11.30 -2.33
C PHE A 61 1.10 -10.90 -3.66
N SER A 62 1.02 -9.62 -4.02
CA SER A 62 1.77 -9.05 -5.15
C SER A 62 2.99 -8.27 -4.67
N VAL A 63 3.85 -7.88 -5.60
CA VAL A 63 4.81 -6.79 -5.34
C VAL A 63 4.01 -5.54 -5.01
N ALA A 64 4.37 -4.85 -3.94
CA ALA A 64 3.80 -3.55 -3.65
C ALA A 64 4.32 -2.55 -4.69
N ASP A 65 3.42 -1.81 -5.34
CA ASP A 65 3.82 -0.67 -6.16
C ASP A 65 4.33 0.43 -5.24
N ARG A 66 5.62 0.40 -4.93
CA ARG A 66 6.29 1.50 -4.26
C ARG A 66 6.71 2.50 -5.33
N PHE A 67 5.87 3.51 -5.53
CA PHE A 67 6.27 4.69 -6.26
C PHE A 67 7.21 5.50 -5.37
N GLU A 68 8.52 5.38 -5.61
CA GLU A 68 9.49 6.29 -5.03
C GLU A 68 9.41 7.63 -5.76
N TYR A 69 8.67 8.57 -5.18
CA TYR A 69 8.66 9.94 -5.67
C TYR A 69 9.91 10.66 -5.20
N ARG A 70 10.67 11.20 -6.15
CA ARG A 70 11.79 12.10 -5.87
C ARG A 70 11.52 13.44 -6.53
N ILE A 71 11.65 14.51 -5.74
CA ILE A 71 11.64 15.86 -6.27
C ILE A 71 13.07 16.16 -6.72
N GLU A 72 13.26 16.30 -8.02
CA GLU A 72 14.53 16.73 -8.61
C GLU A 72 14.35 18.08 -9.31
N GLU A 73 15.41 18.89 -9.32
CA GLU A 73 15.41 20.10 -10.11
C GLU A 73 15.50 19.74 -11.60
N MET A 74 14.59 20.27 -12.40
CA MET A 74 14.66 20.19 -13.86
C MET A 74 15.94 20.88 -14.33
N LYS A 75 16.89 20.09 -14.86
CA LYS A 75 18.22 20.58 -15.26
C LYS A 75 18.15 21.64 -16.35
N ASP A 76 17.19 21.50 -17.25
CA ASP A 76 16.90 22.35 -18.40
C ASP A 76 15.81 23.40 -18.14
N ALA A 77 15.43 23.63 -16.87
CA ALA A 77 14.47 24.67 -16.54
C ALA A 77 14.94 26.05 -17.01
N THR A 78 14.02 26.77 -17.66
CA THR A 78 14.21 28.16 -18.08
C THR A 78 14.43 29.07 -16.87
N VAL A 79 15.03 30.23 -17.11
CA VAL A 79 15.24 31.26 -16.08
C VAL A 79 13.92 31.65 -15.40
N GLY A 80 12.84 31.80 -16.18
CA GLY A 80 11.51 32.11 -15.64
C GLY A 80 10.96 31.02 -14.73
N GLN A 81 11.12 29.74 -15.09
CA GLN A 81 10.69 28.61 -14.25
C GLN A 81 11.50 28.54 -12.93
N LYS A 82 12.81 28.79 -12.99
CA LYS A 82 13.66 28.86 -11.78
C LYS A 82 13.25 30.01 -10.87
N ALA A 83 12.92 31.17 -11.44
CA ALA A 83 12.45 32.33 -10.68
C ALA A 83 11.11 32.06 -9.98
N LEU A 84 10.14 31.44 -10.68
CA LEU A 84 8.86 31.05 -10.09
C LEU A 84 9.02 30.04 -8.96
N ARG A 85 9.87 29.02 -9.14
CA ARG A 85 10.19 28.06 -8.06
C ARG A 85 10.81 28.77 -6.85
N ALA A 86 11.78 29.66 -7.06
CA ALA A 86 12.43 30.38 -5.98
C ALA A 86 11.46 31.29 -5.20
N ALA A 87 10.52 31.93 -5.90
CA ALA A 87 9.45 32.70 -5.29
C ALA A 87 8.50 31.80 -4.46
N TRP A 88 8.09 30.66 -5.02
CA TRP A 88 7.22 29.69 -4.33
C TRP A 88 7.87 29.10 -3.05
N LEU A 89 9.15 28.75 -3.12
CA LEU A 89 9.89 28.17 -1.98
C LEU A 89 10.18 29.15 -0.85
N LYS A 90 10.20 30.46 -1.12
CA LYS A 90 10.43 31.47 -0.06
C LYS A 90 9.23 31.65 0.87
N GLY A 91 8.08 31.07 0.53
CA GLY A 91 6.82 31.38 1.19
C GLY A 91 6.42 32.80 0.82
N ASN A 92 5.38 32.96 0.02
CA ASN A 92 4.90 34.29 -0.37
C ASN A 92 4.55 35.13 0.85
#